data_AF-A0A847MWD3-F1
#
_entry.id   AF-A0A847MWD3-F1
#
_cell.length_a   1.000
_cell.length_b   1.000
_cell.length_c   1.000
_cell.angle_alpha   90.00
_cell.angle_beta   90.00
_cell.angle_gamma   90.00
#
_symmetry.space_group_name_H-M   'P 1'
#
loop_
_entity.id
_entity.type
_entity.pdbx_description
1 polymer ?
#
loop_
_entity_poly.entity_id
_entity_poly.type
_entity_poly.pdbx_seq_one_letter_code
_entity_poly.pdbx_strand_id
1 'polypeptide(L)'
;MVHHTATSNEYSVADAPGIVRSIYRYHTETLKWCDIGYQFLVDRFGTIYEGRAGSLVHAVQGAQSAGFNSQTFGISIIGTFENAVTPNAAVAAVDSVIQWQLALDRVDPQGGTRMVSAGNGKFPAGTVVTLPNVMGHRDNGQTACPGDALYAQLTQFRKAPPAEPGPARPVPPPDPDPPSPPAEDQPVDSPPPAPTVVRYGEANRYATSSTVSRQTFMPGVGVAYVASGHDFADALSGAPVAVKRDGPLLLTEPTQVPDAVASELRRLRPQSIVVLGGVGSVDPSVLEQLRAFSGKVSRIGGKNRYETAALISRANFQRTVPVAYVASGYDFPDALAGAPAAGRQDGPMLLTEPGRVPEATLDELRRLQPQRIVVLGAQGTVSDTVARTLGGLTTAPVTRLGGKNRYETSVTVSADVFDPGSPTAYIASGHDFPDALSGAPASAAQGGPLLLTEPTVVPDSVLAELRRLRPGQIVVLGGSGTVSQRVLEQLQSLRWQ
;
A
#
# COMPACT_ATOMS: atom_id res chain seq x y z
N MET A 1 7.78 -8.86 26.98
CA MET A 1 6.98 -10.08 27.27
C MET A 1 7.59 -11.26 26.54
N VAL A 2 7.93 -12.31 27.28
CA VAL A 2 8.60 -13.51 26.75
C VAL A 2 7.56 -14.58 26.41
N HIS A 3 7.75 -15.19 25.24
CA HIS A 3 6.93 -16.25 24.68
C HIS A 3 7.79 -17.46 24.27
N HIS A 4 7.10 -18.56 24.03
CA HIS A 4 7.61 -19.73 23.32
C HIS A 4 6.68 -20.00 22.12
N THR A 5 7.17 -20.70 21.10
CA THR A 5 6.34 -21.18 19.98
C THR A 5 5.83 -22.61 20.25
N ALA A 6 4.82 -23.10 19.54
CA ALA A 6 4.36 -24.49 19.69
C ALA A 6 5.17 -25.51 18.85
N THR A 7 6.42 -25.19 18.47
CA THR A 7 7.25 -26.03 17.60
C THR A 7 8.15 -26.98 18.39
N SER A 8 8.73 -27.98 17.72
CA SER A 8 9.73 -28.89 18.32
C SER A 8 10.87 -28.12 18.98
N ASN A 9 11.39 -28.63 20.11
CA ASN A 9 12.64 -28.14 20.71
C ASN A 9 13.86 -28.68 19.95
N GLU A 10 13.71 -29.79 19.22
CA GLU A 10 14.77 -30.43 18.44
C GLU A 10 14.68 -30.04 16.97
N TYR A 11 15.69 -29.32 16.50
CA TYR A 11 15.92 -28.91 15.12
C TYR A 11 17.38 -28.45 14.95
N SER A 12 17.91 -28.49 13.72
CA SER A 12 19.27 -28.03 13.42
C SER A 12 19.32 -26.53 13.10
N VAL A 13 20.52 -25.93 13.07
CA VAL A 13 20.72 -24.52 12.66
C VAL A 13 20.15 -24.27 11.26
N ALA A 14 20.32 -25.24 10.34
CA ALA A 14 19.85 -25.13 8.96
C ALA A 14 18.32 -25.13 8.85
N ASP A 15 17.63 -25.74 9.82
CA ASP A 15 16.17 -25.80 9.86
C ASP A 15 15.54 -24.49 10.39
N ALA A 16 16.27 -23.74 11.22
CA ALA A 16 15.73 -22.57 11.93
C ALA A 16 15.10 -21.50 11.00
N PRO A 17 15.71 -21.09 9.87
CA PRO A 17 15.06 -20.18 8.93
C PRO A 17 13.79 -20.76 8.30
N GLY A 18 13.74 -22.09 8.09
CA GLY A 18 12.56 -22.78 7.61
C GLY A 18 11.42 -22.77 8.63
N ILE A 19 11.75 -22.91 9.90
CA ILE A 19 10.79 -22.83 11.02
C ILE A 19 10.25 -21.40 11.17
N VAL A 20 11.09 -20.37 11.04
CA VAL A 20 10.63 -18.98 11.02
C VAL A 20 9.62 -18.74 9.89
N ARG A 21 9.91 -19.22 8.68
CA ARG A 21 8.97 -19.14 7.55
C ARG A 21 7.67 -19.93 7.79
N SER A 22 7.73 -21.07 8.46
CA SER A 22 6.53 -21.85 8.78
C SER A 22 5.67 -21.15 9.83
N ILE A 23 6.29 -20.48 10.81
CA ILE A 23 5.60 -19.63 11.80
C ILE A 23 4.94 -18.43 11.11
N TYR A 24 5.66 -17.75 10.20
CA TYR A 24 5.09 -16.69 9.36
C TYR A 24 3.86 -17.18 8.61
N ARG A 25 4.01 -18.31 7.91
CA ARG A 25 2.93 -18.91 7.13
C ARG A 25 1.73 -19.28 8.00
N TYR A 26 1.94 -19.90 9.16
CA TYR A 26 0.87 -20.26 10.07
C TYR A 26 0.13 -19.01 10.58
N HIS A 27 0.86 -17.98 11.00
CA HIS A 27 0.24 -16.75 11.47
C HIS A 27 -0.52 -16.01 10.36
N THR A 28 0.01 -15.95 9.15
CA THR A 28 -0.58 -15.19 8.05
C THR A 28 -1.64 -15.95 7.26
N GLU A 29 -1.37 -17.20 6.91
CA GLU A 29 -2.29 -18.02 6.12
C GLU A 29 -3.36 -18.69 6.98
N THR A 30 -3.01 -19.18 8.17
CA THR A 30 -3.96 -19.93 9.00
C THR A 30 -4.69 -19.02 9.97
N LEU A 31 -3.95 -18.24 10.78
CA LEU A 31 -4.55 -17.33 11.76
C LEU A 31 -5.00 -15.99 11.18
N LYS A 32 -4.72 -15.75 9.89
CA LYS A 32 -5.09 -14.53 9.15
C LYS A 32 -4.56 -13.24 9.78
N TRP A 33 -3.46 -13.34 10.52
CA TRP A 33 -2.74 -12.17 11.02
C TRP A 33 -1.97 -11.52 9.87
N CYS A 34 -1.68 -10.23 10.00
CA CYS A 34 -0.93 -9.54 8.96
C CYS A 34 0.58 -9.86 8.97
N ASP A 35 1.09 -10.54 10.01
CA ASP A 35 2.49 -10.96 10.13
C ASP A 35 2.66 -11.94 11.32
N ILE A 36 3.91 -12.35 11.62
CA ILE A 36 4.29 -13.01 12.85
C ILE A 36 3.81 -12.19 14.06
N GLY A 37 3.23 -12.88 15.05
CA GLY A 37 2.65 -12.23 16.21
C GLY A 37 3.67 -11.63 17.19
N TYR A 38 4.95 -11.98 17.08
CA TYR A 38 6.03 -11.52 17.95
C TYR A 38 6.97 -10.59 17.19
N GLN A 39 7.46 -9.55 17.87
CA GLN A 39 8.41 -8.59 17.33
C GLN A 39 9.75 -9.27 17.02
N PHE A 40 10.19 -10.17 17.90
CA PHE A 40 11.40 -10.97 17.70
C PHE A 40 11.16 -12.46 17.91
N LEU A 41 11.85 -13.26 17.10
CA LEU A 41 12.02 -14.69 17.30
C LEU A 41 13.48 -14.99 17.66
N VAL A 42 13.71 -15.92 18.57
CA VAL A 42 15.05 -16.39 18.92
C VAL A 42 15.09 -17.90 18.76
N ASP A 43 16.05 -18.43 17.99
CA ASP A 43 16.25 -19.88 17.90
C ASP A 43 17.08 -20.43 19.06
N ARG A 44 17.10 -21.76 19.21
CA ARG A 44 17.81 -22.46 20.29
C ARG A 44 19.33 -22.26 20.25
N PHE A 45 19.87 -21.73 19.16
CA PHE A 45 21.29 -21.49 18.94
C PHE A 45 21.68 -20.03 19.23
N GLY A 46 20.71 -19.16 19.53
CA GLY A 46 20.93 -17.76 19.86
C GLY A 46 20.84 -16.82 18.66
N THR A 47 20.38 -17.29 17.49
CA THR A 47 20.11 -16.38 16.37
C THR A 47 18.84 -15.60 16.65
N ILE A 48 18.94 -14.27 16.55
CA ILE A 48 17.81 -13.35 16.69
C ILE A 48 17.28 -13.04 15.29
N TYR A 49 16.00 -13.31 15.07
CA TYR A 49 15.28 -12.95 13.86
C TYR A 49 14.33 -11.81 14.18
N GLU A 50 14.30 -10.80 13.33
CA GLU A 50 13.17 -9.89 13.30
C GLU A 50 11.92 -10.71 12.94
N GLY A 51 11.01 -10.85 13.90
CA GLY A 51 9.80 -11.62 13.74
C GLY A 51 8.79 -10.82 12.96
N ARG A 52 8.36 -9.70 13.54
CA ARG A 52 7.43 -8.76 12.90
C ARG A 52 8.22 -7.67 12.22
N ALA A 53 7.99 -7.46 10.93
CA ALA A 53 8.81 -6.55 10.14
C ALA A 53 8.80 -5.12 10.70
N GLY A 54 9.98 -4.54 10.91
CA GLY A 54 10.19 -3.19 11.44
C GLY A 54 10.37 -3.10 12.95
N SER A 55 10.41 -4.22 13.67
CA SER A 55 10.59 -4.28 15.12
C SER A 55 11.95 -3.78 15.60
N LEU A 56 12.99 -3.76 14.75
CA LEU A 56 14.31 -3.20 15.09
C LEU A 56 14.34 -1.67 15.18
N VAL A 57 13.36 -1.00 14.56
CA VAL A 57 13.41 0.46 14.32
C VAL A 57 12.12 1.18 14.69
N HIS A 58 11.05 0.46 15.05
CA HIS A 58 9.77 1.04 15.48
C HIS A 58 9.15 0.27 16.64
N ALA A 59 8.28 0.95 17.39
CA ALA A 59 7.37 0.35 18.37
C ALA A 59 6.24 -0.40 17.67
N VAL A 60 6.59 -1.47 16.94
CA VAL A 60 5.64 -2.31 16.22
C VAL A 60 4.74 -3.03 17.24
N GLN A 61 3.45 -2.74 17.23
CA GLN A 61 2.47 -3.52 17.98
C GLN A 61 2.47 -4.97 17.45
N GLY A 62 2.46 -5.96 18.32
CA GLY A 62 2.41 -7.36 17.91
C GLY A 62 1.00 -7.95 17.98
N ALA A 63 0.90 -9.27 17.89
CA ALA A 63 -0.36 -10.02 18.00
C ALA A 63 -0.29 -11.13 19.08
N GLN A 64 0.76 -11.10 19.90
CA GLN A 64 1.18 -12.17 20.79
C GLN A 64 0.30 -12.39 22.04
N SER A 65 -0.43 -11.37 22.51
CA SER A 65 -1.27 -11.42 23.71
C SER A 65 -2.55 -10.59 23.54
N ALA A 66 -3.66 -11.30 23.34
CA ALA A 66 -4.98 -10.70 23.28
C ALA A 66 -5.23 -9.84 24.52
N GLY A 67 -5.75 -8.63 24.31
CA GLY A 67 -6.01 -7.66 25.39
C GLY A 67 -4.83 -6.74 25.71
N PHE A 68 -3.59 -7.09 25.36
CA PHE A 68 -2.39 -6.35 25.80
C PHE A 68 -1.40 -6.00 24.67
N ASN A 69 -1.69 -6.36 23.42
CA ASN A 69 -0.77 -6.17 22.28
C ASN A 69 -0.28 -4.73 22.09
N SER A 70 -1.12 -3.71 22.30
CA SER A 70 -0.75 -2.29 22.14
C SER A 70 0.15 -1.75 23.25
N GLN A 71 0.29 -2.50 24.36
CA GLN A 71 1.03 -2.10 25.55
C GLN A 71 2.20 -3.05 25.84
N THR A 72 2.48 -3.99 24.94
CA THR A 72 3.50 -5.02 25.18
C THR A 72 4.37 -5.29 23.95
N PHE A 73 5.65 -5.46 24.22
CA PHE A 73 6.64 -5.93 23.27
C PHE A 73 6.88 -7.42 23.46
N GLY A 74 6.81 -8.21 22.39
CA GLY A 74 6.84 -9.67 22.40
C GLY A 74 8.12 -10.26 21.79
N ILE A 75 8.78 -11.13 22.55
CA ILE A 75 9.94 -11.91 22.10
C ILE A 75 9.58 -13.38 22.27
N SER A 76 9.67 -14.20 21.23
CA SER A 76 9.38 -15.63 21.33
C SER A 76 10.60 -16.50 21.04
N ILE A 77 10.87 -17.47 21.90
CA ILE A 77 11.86 -18.50 21.60
C ILE A 77 11.20 -19.61 20.77
N ILE A 78 11.89 -20.10 19.74
CA ILE A 78 11.42 -21.21 18.90
C ILE A 78 11.61 -22.53 19.67
N GLY A 79 10.49 -23.16 20.05
CA GLY A 79 10.39 -24.33 20.92
C GLY A 79 9.32 -24.14 22.00
N THR A 80 8.95 -25.21 22.72
CA THR A 80 7.93 -25.17 23.79
C THR A 80 8.48 -24.86 25.18
N PHE A 81 9.65 -25.40 25.52
CA PHE A 81 10.34 -25.24 26.82
C PHE A 81 9.46 -25.43 28.08
N GLU A 82 8.42 -26.27 27.99
CA GLU A 82 7.63 -26.64 29.17
C GLU A 82 8.47 -27.43 30.16
N ASN A 83 9.16 -28.49 29.70
CA ASN A 83 9.98 -29.38 30.54
C ASN A 83 11.45 -29.47 30.10
N ALA A 84 11.81 -28.86 28.96
CA ALA A 84 13.16 -28.90 28.41
C ALA A 84 13.95 -27.66 28.83
N VAL A 85 15.21 -27.86 29.24
CA VAL A 85 16.11 -26.75 29.59
C VAL A 85 16.29 -25.83 28.38
N THR A 86 16.03 -24.54 28.55
CA THR A 86 16.28 -23.54 27.51
C THR A 86 17.80 -23.38 27.33
N PRO A 87 18.35 -23.55 26.12
CA PRO A 87 19.79 -23.41 25.90
C PRO A 87 20.31 -22.02 26.26
N ASN A 88 21.51 -21.97 26.87
CA ASN A 88 22.13 -20.73 27.33
C ASN A 88 22.31 -19.68 26.21
N ALA A 89 22.57 -20.11 24.98
CA ALA A 89 22.70 -19.20 23.84
C ALA A 89 21.39 -18.48 23.51
N ALA A 90 20.27 -19.21 23.51
CA ALA A 90 18.94 -18.63 23.32
C ALA A 90 18.55 -17.70 24.48
N VAL A 91 18.88 -18.11 25.71
CA VAL A 91 18.69 -17.28 26.91
C VAL A 91 19.44 -15.95 26.81
N ALA A 92 20.73 -15.98 26.43
CA ALA A 92 21.54 -14.77 26.28
C ALA A 92 21.02 -13.86 25.15
N ALA A 93 20.54 -14.44 24.05
CA ALA A 93 19.95 -13.69 22.94
C ALA A 93 18.59 -13.05 23.32
N VAL A 94 17.77 -13.72 24.12
CA VAL A 94 16.54 -13.10 24.65
C VAL A 94 16.87 -11.96 25.60
N ASP A 95 17.84 -12.16 26.49
CA ASP A 95 18.28 -11.11 27.40
C ASP A 95 18.77 -9.88 26.64
N SER A 96 19.59 -10.05 25.60
CA SER A 96 20.10 -8.91 24.82
C SER A 96 18.99 -8.09 24.15
N VAL A 97 17.94 -8.74 23.62
CA VAL A 97 16.77 -8.03 23.04
C VAL A 97 15.96 -7.33 24.13
N ILE A 98 15.78 -7.96 25.30
CA ILE A 98 15.08 -7.34 26.45
C ILE A 98 15.83 -6.10 26.92
N GLN A 99 17.13 -6.23 27.19
CA GLN A 99 17.94 -5.12 27.67
C GLN A 99 18.00 -3.97 26.66
N TRP A 100 18.13 -4.29 25.37
CA TRP A 100 18.06 -3.31 24.30
C TRP A 100 16.74 -2.54 24.30
N GLN A 101 15.59 -3.23 24.35
CA GLN A 101 14.28 -2.58 24.33
C GLN A 101 14.03 -1.73 25.59
N LEU A 102 14.40 -2.25 26.77
CA LEU A 102 14.25 -1.51 28.03
C LEU A 102 15.13 -0.25 28.07
N ALA A 103 16.35 -0.33 27.52
CA ALA A 103 17.22 0.83 27.41
C ALA A 103 16.65 1.88 26.45
N LEU A 104 16.07 1.46 25.33
CA LEU A 104 15.38 2.36 24.38
C LEU A 104 14.22 3.10 25.05
N ASP A 105 13.39 2.38 25.80
CA ASP A 105 12.18 2.94 26.43
C ASP A 105 12.43 3.57 27.81
N ARG A 106 13.66 3.47 28.32
CA ARG A 106 14.08 3.92 29.67
C ARG A 106 13.23 3.29 30.79
N VAL A 107 12.97 1.99 30.67
CA VAL A 107 12.12 1.22 31.60
C VAL A 107 12.99 0.42 32.57
N ASP A 108 12.71 0.52 33.88
CA ASP A 108 13.39 -0.29 34.90
C ASP A 108 12.97 -1.77 34.76
N PRO A 109 13.92 -2.71 34.51
CA PRO A 109 13.61 -4.13 34.43
C PRO A 109 12.97 -4.72 35.70
N GLN A 110 13.22 -4.13 36.89
CA GLN A 110 12.65 -4.59 38.16
C GLN A 110 11.28 -3.96 38.48
N GLY A 111 10.89 -2.94 37.72
CA GLY A 111 9.64 -2.21 37.91
C GLY A 111 8.40 -2.94 37.41
N GLY A 112 7.24 -2.29 37.59
CA GLY A 112 5.97 -2.73 37.06
C GLY A 112 5.23 -1.61 36.34
N THR A 113 4.49 -1.97 35.29
CA THR A 113 3.70 -1.04 34.48
C THR A 113 2.22 -1.34 34.64
N ARG A 114 1.44 -0.27 34.79
CA ARG A 114 -0.03 -0.33 34.84
C ARG A 114 -0.56 -0.39 33.40
N MET A 115 -1.31 -1.45 33.09
CA MET A 115 -1.87 -1.71 31.76
C MET A 115 -3.38 -1.91 31.82
N VAL A 116 -4.09 -1.53 30.76
CA VAL A 116 -5.54 -1.73 30.63
C VAL A 116 -5.82 -2.88 29.67
N SER A 117 -6.51 -3.92 30.13
CA SER A 117 -6.91 -5.05 29.27
C SER A 117 -7.96 -4.59 28.25
N ALA A 118 -7.75 -4.87 26.97
CA ALA A 118 -8.81 -4.79 25.96
C ALA A 118 -9.74 -6.03 25.95
N GLY A 119 -9.53 -6.97 26.89
CA GLY A 119 -10.34 -8.18 27.08
C GLY A 119 -9.62 -9.44 26.62
N ASN A 120 -9.55 -10.44 27.51
CA ASN A 120 -9.14 -11.81 27.22
C ASN A 120 -9.72 -12.79 28.25
N GLY A 121 -9.37 -14.08 28.16
CA GLY A 121 -9.86 -15.11 29.08
C GLY A 121 -9.45 -14.96 30.55
N LYS A 122 -8.42 -14.16 30.85
CA LYS A 122 -7.92 -13.90 32.22
C LYS A 122 -8.44 -12.58 32.79
N PHE A 123 -8.50 -11.54 31.97
CA PHE A 123 -8.84 -10.16 32.36
C PHE A 123 -9.91 -9.59 31.43
N PRO A 124 -11.12 -9.29 31.94
CA PRO A 124 -12.17 -8.62 31.19
C PRO A 124 -11.72 -7.26 30.62
N ALA A 125 -12.36 -6.80 29.54
CA ALA A 125 -12.07 -5.50 28.94
C ALA A 125 -12.28 -4.36 29.94
N GLY A 126 -11.37 -3.38 29.96
CA GLY A 126 -11.33 -2.28 30.91
C GLY A 126 -10.67 -2.60 32.26
N THR A 127 -10.32 -3.87 32.51
CA THR A 127 -9.60 -4.24 33.74
C THR A 127 -8.21 -3.63 33.74
N VAL A 128 -7.87 -2.91 34.82
CA VAL A 128 -6.53 -2.36 34.99
C VAL A 128 -5.68 -3.26 35.88
N VAL A 129 -4.52 -3.66 35.38
CA VAL A 129 -3.58 -4.55 36.06
C VAL A 129 -2.19 -3.92 36.12
N THR A 130 -1.45 -4.16 37.21
CA THR A 130 -0.02 -3.81 37.28
C THR A 130 0.78 -5.08 37.13
N LEU A 131 1.62 -5.15 36.09
CA LEU A 131 2.42 -6.32 35.76
C LEU A 131 3.92 -5.96 35.72
N PRO A 132 4.83 -6.92 35.97
CA PRO A 132 6.27 -6.67 35.83
C PRO A 132 6.64 -6.21 34.42
N ASN A 133 7.61 -5.30 34.31
CA ASN A 133 8.07 -4.78 33.00
C ASN A 133 8.68 -5.89 32.13
N VAL A 134 9.33 -6.88 32.75
CA VAL A 134 9.71 -8.14 32.12
C VAL A 134 8.83 -9.26 32.66
N MET A 135 7.93 -9.76 31.81
CA MET A 135 6.91 -10.75 32.14
C MET A 135 6.81 -11.86 31.09
N GLY A 136 6.23 -13.00 31.45
CA GLY A 136 5.88 -14.08 30.54
C GLY A 136 4.44 -13.94 30.06
N HIS A 137 4.09 -14.60 28.96
CA HIS A 137 2.72 -14.54 28.42
C HIS A 137 1.65 -14.99 29.44
N ARG A 138 1.93 -16.01 30.24
CA ARG A 138 1.03 -16.50 31.31
C ARG A 138 0.71 -15.46 32.39
N ASP A 139 1.50 -14.39 32.53
CA ASP A 139 1.23 -13.32 33.48
C ASP A 139 -0.03 -12.54 33.08
N ASN A 140 -0.25 -12.33 31.77
CA ASN A 140 -1.38 -11.56 31.25
C ASN A 140 -2.43 -12.37 30.47
N GLY A 141 -2.21 -13.67 30.22
CA GLY A 141 -3.14 -14.56 29.53
C GLY A 141 -3.28 -15.94 30.17
N GLN A 142 -4.36 -16.67 29.82
CA GLN A 142 -4.54 -18.08 30.21
C GLN A 142 -3.79 -18.98 29.22
N THR A 143 -2.54 -19.33 29.54
CA THR A 143 -1.67 -20.09 28.64
C THR A 143 -0.52 -20.76 29.41
N ALA A 144 0.02 -21.86 28.85
CA ALA A 144 1.28 -22.44 29.30
C ALA A 144 2.51 -21.62 28.86
N CYS A 145 2.35 -20.64 27.96
CA CYS A 145 3.44 -19.83 27.44
C CYS A 145 4.07 -18.93 28.52
N PRO A 146 5.41 -18.85 28.72
CA PRO A 146 6.52 -19.31 27.86
C PRO A 146 7.13 -20.68 28.24
N GLY A 147 6.41 -21.54 28.96
CA GLY A 147 6.87 -22.86 29.40
C GLY A 147 7.58 -22.74 30.76
N ASP A 148 7.54 -23.78 31.60
CA ASP A 148 7.99 -23.65 32.99
C ASP A 148 9.49 -23.40 33.10
N ALA A 149 10.30 -24.06 32.26
CA ALA A 149 11.74 -23.88 32.26
C ALA A 149 12.14 -22.45 31.86
N LEU A 150 11.51 -21.88 30.82
CA LEU A 150 11.79 -20.51 30.37
C LEU A 150 11.14 -19.46 31.29
N TYR A 151 10.00 -19.76 31.91
CA TYR A 151 9.37 -18.85 32.86
C TYR A 151 10.21 -18.68 34.13
N ALA A 152 10.86 -19.75 34.61
CA ALA A 152 11.81 -19.69 35.73
C ALA A 152 13.00 -18.74 35.45
N GLN A 153 13.32 -18.50 34.18
CA GLN A 153 14.38 -17.59 33.73
C GLN A 153 13.96 -16.11 33.69
N LEU A 154 12.69 -15.74 33.93
CA LEU A 154 12.31 -14.33 33.87
C LEU A 154 13.02 -13.45 34.90
N THR A 155 13.42 -14.01 36.04
CA THR A 155 14.11 -13.27 37.11
C THR A 155 15.51 -12.81 36.69
N GLN A 156 16.23 -13.58 35.87
CA GLN A 156 17.53 -13.14 35.36
C GLN A 156 17.42 -12.00 34.34
N PHE A 157 16.36 -11.98 33.54
CA PHE A 157 16.11 -10.89 32.57
C PHE A 157 15.71 -9.57 33.25
N ARG A 158 15.35 -9.62 34.54
CA ARG A 158 15.04 -8.43 35.35
C ARG A 158 16.28 -7.75 35.95
N LYS A 159 17.48 -8.27 35.67
CA LYS A 159 18.73 -7.63 36.10
C LYS A 159 18.99 -6.40 35.23
N ALA A 160 19.50 -5.33 35.84
CA ALA A 160 19.83 -4.10 35.11
C ALA A 160 20.95 -4.34 34.08
N PRO A 161 20.90 -3.67 32.92
CA PRO A 161 21.95 -3.81 31.91
C PRO A 161 23.30 -3.24 32.40
N PRO A 162 24.45 -3.76 31.93
CA PRO A 162 25.72 -3.07 32.12
C PRO A 162 25.71 -1.71 31.43
N ALA A 163 26.38 -0.71 32.01
CA ALA A 163 26.41 0.65 31.49
C ALA A 163 27.07 0.75 30.10
N GLU A 164 26.29 1.27 29.15
CA GLU A 164 26.58 1.81 27.79
C GLU A 164 26.23 0.96 26.54
N PRO A 165 25.59 1.62 25.55
CA PRO A 165 26.26 1.75 24.25
C PRO A 165 25.99 3.09 23.49
N GLY A 166 27.05 3.66 22.88
CA GLY A 166 27.04 4.42 21.61
C GLY A 166 26.37 5.81 21.61
N PRO A 167 26.79 6.76 20.74
CA PRO A 167 26.52 8.17 20.97
C PRO A 167 25.03 8.50 20.80
N ALA A 168 24.45 9.04 21.87
CA ALA A 168 23.20 9.77 21.83
C ALA A 168 23.34 11.02 20.95
N ARG A 169 22.25 11.45 20.30
CA ARG A 169 22.16 12.82 19.77
C ARG A 169 22.35 13.83 20.91
N PRO A 170 23.05 14.96 20.70
CA PRO A 170 23.19 15.99 21.73
C PRO A 170 21.82 16.55 22.13
N VAL A 171 21.60 16.66 23.44
CA VAL A 171 20.50 17.42 24.05
C VAL A 171 20.97 18.88 24.17
N PRO A 172 20.17 19.88 23.77
CA PRO A 172 20.53 21.28 24.00
C PRO A 172 20.41 21.63 25.49
N PRO A 173 21.22 22.57 26.01
CA PRO A 173 21.13 22.99 27.41
C PRO A 173 19.79 23.71 27.68
N PRO A 174 19.33 23.76 28.93
CA PRO A 174 18.12 24.51 29.28
C PRO A 174 18.34 26.01 29.06
N ASP A 175 17.37 26.68 28.44
CA ASP A 175 17.41 28.12 28.21
C ASP A 175 17.43 28.90 29.54
N PRO A 176 18.23 29.97 29.65
CA PRO A 176 18.07 30.97 30.70
C PRO A 176 16.82 31.82 30.42
N ASP A 177 16.20 32.36 31.48
CA ASP A 177 14.98 33.20 31.40
C ASP A 177 15.09 34.30 30.32
N PRO A 178 14.00 34.61 29.59
CA PRO A 178 14.07 35.47 28.43
C PRO A 178 14.30 36.94 28.83
N PRO A 179 15.25 37.65 28.21
CA PRO A 179 15.30 39.10 28.25
C PRO A 179 14.19 39.69 27.36
N SER A 180 13.70 40.87 27.74
CA SER A 180 12.62 41.60 27.05
C SER A 180 12.92 41.84 25.56
N PRO A 181 11.89 41.86 24.68
CA PRO A 181 12.11 41.85 23.24
C PRO A 181 12.59 43.22 22.73
N PRO A 182 13.56 43.27 21.80
CA PRO A 182 13.75 44.40 20.92
C PRO A 182 12.90 44.27 19.65
N ALA A 183 12.65 45.42 19.03
CA ALA A 183 11.63 45.72 18.03
C ALA A 183 11.64 44.85 16.76
N GLU A 184 10.43 44.66 16.23
CA GLU A 184 10.08 44.17 14.90
C GLU A 184 10.84 44.93 13.79
N ASP A 185 11.43 44.19 12.82
CA ASP A 185 10.86 44.15 11.46
C ASP A 185 11.67 43.25 10.49
N GLN A 186 10.91 42.42 9.75
CA GLN A 186 10.99 42.05 8.31
C GLN A 186 10.65 40.56 8.07
N PRO A 187 9.76 40.24 7.08
CA PRO A 187 9.17 38.92 6.94
C PRO A 187 10.09 37.94 6.20
N VAL A 188 10.46 36.85 6.86
CA VAL A 188 10.98 35.65 6.21
C VAL A 188 9.78 34.86 5.68
N ASP A 189 9.77 34.59 4.37
CA ASP A 189 8.77 33.73 3.72
C ASP A 189 8.56 32.46 4.56
N SER A 190 7.33 32.25 5.03
CA SER A 190 7.01 31.04 5.79
C SER A 190 7.21 29.83 4.89
N PRO A 191 7.84 28.74 5.37
CA PRO A 191 8.01 27.54 4.56
C PRO A 191 6.63 27.05 4.09
N PRO A 192 6.51 26.58 2.84
CA PRO A 192 5.23 26.14 2.30
C PRO A 192 4.58 25.10 3.21
N PRO A 193 3.25 25.16 3.40
CA PRO A 193 2.56 24.29 4.34
C PRO A 193 2.74 22.82 3.97
N ALA A 194 2.85 21.97 5.00
CA ALA A 194 2.91 20.52 4.84
C ALA A 194 1.68 19.98 4.09
N PRO A 195 1.81 18.86 3.34
CA PRO A 195 0.66 18.28 2.65
C PRO A 195 -0.39 17.79 3.65
N THR A 196 -1.66 17.99 3.31
CA THR A 196 -2.75 17.25 3.97
C THR A 196 -2.77 15.83 3.41
N VAL A 197 -2.73 14.82 4.28
CA VAL A 197 -2.75 13.41 3.83
C VAL A 197 -4.07 12.76 4.23
N VAL A 198 -4.80 12.23 3.25
CA VAL A 198 -6.09 11.57 3.43
C VAL A 198 -6.06 10.15 2.86
N ARG A 199 -6.86 9.26 3.43
CA ARG A 199 -7.03 7.88 2.92
C ARG A 199 -8.42 7.71 2.33
N TYR A 200 -8.50 7.21 1.11
CA TYR A 200 -9.72 6.72 0.47
C TYR A 200 -9.62 5.20 0.38
N GLY A 201 -10.02 4.51 1.45
CA GLY A 201 -9.93 3.07 1.57
C GLY A 201 -11.01 2.53 2.47
N GLU A 202 -11.75 1.55 1.97
CA GLU A 202 -12.91 0.97 2.67
C GLU A 202 -12.71 -0.54 2.88
N ALA A 203 -13.75 -1.21 3.41
CA ALA A 203 -13.74 -2.64 3.69
C ALA A 203 -13.48 -3.52 2.44
N ASN A 204 -13.74 -3.03 1.22
CA ASN A 204 -13.46 -3.74 -0.02
C ASN A 204 -13.31 -2.78 -1.22
N ARG A 205 -12.78 -3.31 -2.33
CA ARG A 205 -12.53 -2.58 -3.59
C ARG A 205 -13.72 -1.83 -4.17
N TYR A 206 -14.94 -2.34 -3.99
CA TYR A 206 -16.15 -1.71 -4.51
C TYR A 206 -16.55 -0.50 -3.68
N ALA A 207 -16.48 -0.65 -2.36
CA ALA A 207 -16.65 0.46 -1.43
C ALA A 207 -15.54 1.50 -1.62
N THR A 208 -14.27 1.09 -1.77
CA THR A 208 -13.16 2.00 -2.08
C THR A 208 -13.43 2.78 -3.36
N SER A 209 -13.83 2.11 -4.46
CA SER A 209 -14.17 2.80 -5.72
C SER A 209 -15.32 3.80 -5.57
N SER A 210 -16.30 3.48 -4.72
CA SER A 210 -17.42 4.36 -4.41
C SER A 210 -17.00 5.58 -3.58
N THR A 211 -16.10 5.39 -2.62
CA THR A 211 -15.53 6.48 -1.81
C THR A 211 -14.66 7.40 -2.66
N VAL A 212 -13.78 6.85 -3.51
CA VAL A 212 -12.98 7.63 -4.46
C VAL A 212 -13.89 8.47 -5.36
N SER A 213 -14.94 7.87 -5.92
CA SER A 213 -15.92 8.59 -6.73
C SER A 213 -16.60 9.72 -5.94
N ARG A 214 -17.01 9.46 -4.71
CA ARG A 214 -17.71 10.43 -3.86
C ARG A 214 -16.88 11.65 -3.50
N GLN A 215 -15.59 11.45 -3.26
CA GLN A 215 -14.67 12.51 -2.88
C GLN A 215 -14.23 13.38 -4.07
N THR A 216 -14.41 12.88 -5.31
CA THR A 216 -13.91 13.57 -6.50
C THR A 216 -15.01 14.09 -7.43
N PHE A 217 -16.10 13.35 -7.62
CA PHE A 217 -17.12 13.67 -8.63
C PHE A 217 -18.43 14.16 -8.01
N MET A 218 -18.95 15.26 -8.55
CA MET A 218 -20.24 15.82 -8.13
C MET A 218 -21.42 15.08 -8.78
N PRO A 219 -22.62 15.12 -8.18
CA PRO A 219 -23.84 14.62 -8.84
C PRO A 219 -24.08 15.28 -10.21
N GLY A 220 -24.67 14.52 -11.14
CA GLY A 220 -25.01 14.97 -12.49
C GLY A 220 -23.93 14.71 -13.55
N VAL A 221 -22.99 13.78 -13.31
CA VAL A 221 -21.95 13.45 -14.29
C VAL A 221 -22.53 13.00 -15.64
N GLY A 222 -21.88 13.37 -16.74
CA GLY A 222 -22.34 12.97 -18.08
C GLY A 222 -22.22 11.46 -18.33
N VAL A 223 -21.21 10.82 -17.73
CA VAL A 223 -20.98 9.38 -17.87
C VAL A 223 -20.32 8.81 -16.61
N ALA A 224 -20.74 7.61 -16.20
CA ALA A 224 -20.01 6.77 -15.27
C ALA A 224 -19.51 5.51 -15.98
N TYR A 225 -18.25 5.15 -15.75
CA TYR A 225 -17.67 3.92 -16.27
C TYR A 225 -17.73 2.84 -15.20
N VAL A 226 -18.05 1.61 -15.61
CA VAL A 226 -18.10 0.45 -14.71
C VAL A 226 -17.23 -0.66 -15.31
N ALA A 227 -16.30 -1.20 -14.52
CA ALA A 227 -15.45 -2.31 -14.94
C ALA A 227 -15.43 -3.40 -13.86
N SER A 228 -15.00 -4.61 -14.24
CA SER A 228 -14.86 -5.71 -13.27
C SER A 228 -13.85 -5.37 -12.18
N GLY A 229 -14.16 -5.70 -10.92
CA GLY A 229 -13.21 -5.63 -9.81
C GLY A 229 -12.25 -6.82 -9.72
N HIS A 230 -12.37 -7.80 -10.63
CA HIS A 230 -11.59 -9.05 -10.62
C HIS A 230 -10.45 -9.08 -11.64
N ASP A 231 -10.53 -8.28 -12.70
CA ASP A 231 -9.47 -8.12 -13.71
C ASP A 231 -9.20 -6.62 -13.92
N PHE A 232 -7.96 -6.28 -14.25
CA PHE A 232 -7.49 -4.91 -14.36
C PHE A 232 -7.54 -4.36 -15.78
N ALA A 233 -7.38 -5.21 -16.81
CA ALA A 233 -6.98 -4.73 -18.14
C ALA A 233 -8.02 -3.80 -18.79
N ASP A 234 -9.30 -4.12 -18.63
CA ASP A 234 -10.42 -3.34 -19.17
C ASP A 234 -10.53 -1.98 -18.44
N ALA A 235 -10.33 -1.98 -17.12
CA ALA A 235 -10.34 -0.79 -16.28
C ALA A 235 -9.15 0.15 -16.57
N LEU A 236 -7.94 -0.40 -16.73
CA LEU A 236 -6.73 0.37 -17.07
C LEU A 236 -6.88 1.07 -18.43
N SER A 237 -7.46 0.38 -19.41
CA SER A 237 -7.68 0.95 -20.74
C SER A 237 -8.80 2.00 -20.75
N GLY A 238 -9.78 1.86 -19.85
CA GLY A 238 -10.88 2.80 -19.69
C GLY A 238 -10.57 4.02 -18.81
N ALA A 239 -9.58 3.95 -17.94
CA ALA A 239 -9.24 5.05 -17.03
C ALA A 239 -8.91 6.37 -17.77
N PRO A 240 -8.09 6.41 -18.85
CA PRO A 240 -7.86 7.65 -19.61
C PRO A 240 -9.14 8.21 -20.25
N VAL A 241 -10.08 7.34 -20.63
CA VAL A 241 -11.37 7.76 -21.16
C VAL A 241 -12.26 8.37 -20.07
N ALA A 242 -12.22 7.79 -18.87
CA ALA A 242 -12.88 8.35 -17.69
C ALA A 242 -12.32 9.73 -17.33
N VAL A 243 -11.00 9.91 -17.40
CA VAL A 243 -10.34 11.24 -17.29
C VAL A 243 -10.86 12.21 -18.34
N LYS A 244 -10.80 11.85 -19.63
CA LYS A 244 -11.20 12.71 -20.75
C LYS A 244 -12.66 13.20 -20.65
N ARG A 245 -13.52 12.44 -19.99
CA ARG A 245 -14.96 12.69 -19.89
C ARG A 245 -15.40 13.19 -18.52
N ASP A 246 -14.46 13.51 -17.63
CA ASP A 246 -14.71 13.93 -16.25
C ASP A 246 -15.68 12.98 -15.52
N GLY A 247 -15.52 11.68 -15.77
CA GLY A 247 -16.41 10.63 -15.26
C GLY A 247 -15.70 9.70 -14.27
N PRO A 248 -16.42 9.17 -13.26
CA PRO A 248 -15.85 8.17 -12.36
C PRO A 248 -15.67 6.82 -13.05
N LEU A 249 -14.71 6.04 -12.56
CA LEU A 249 -14.57 4.61 -12.83
C LEU A 249 -14.91 3.82 -11.56
N LEU A 250 -16.04 3.11 -11.59
CA LEU A 250 -16.53 2.27 -10.50
C LEU A 250 -16.27 0.79 -10.81
N LEU A 251 -16.18 -0.03 -9.76
CA LEU A 251 -15.95 -1.46 -9.89
C LEU A 251 -17.23 -2.26 -9.64
N THR A 252 -17.35 -3.42 -10.30
CA THR A 252 -18.49 -4.34 -10.12
C THR A 252 -18.03 -5.77 -9.90
N GLU A 253 -18.85 -6.57 -9.22
CA GLU A 253 -18.72 -8.04 -9.28
C GLU A 253 -19.07 -8.50 -10.71
N PRO A 254 -18.60 -9.67 -11.17
CA PRO A 254 -18.87 -10.15 -12.51
C PRO A 254 -20.35 -10.25 -12.84
N THR A 255 -21.20 -10.59 -11.86
CA THR A 255 -22.65 -10.83 -12.06
C THR A 255 -23.55 -9.88 -11.25
N GLN A 256 -22.98 -8.99 -10.45
CA GLN A 256 -23.76 -8.15 -9.54
C GLN A 256 -23.17 -6.76 -9.39
N VAL A 257 -24.04 -5.73 -9.36
CA VAL A 257 -23.64 -4.38 -8.93
C VAL A 257 -23.64 -4.36 -7.40
N PRO A 258 -22.49 -4.17 -6.73
CA PRO A 258 -22.42 -4.14 -5.27
C PRO A 258 -23.21 -2.97 -4.68
N ASP A 259 -23.75 -3.13 -3.47
CA ASP A 259 -24.61 -2.12 -2.83
C ASP A 259 -23.96 -0.73 -2.67
N ALA A 260 -22.65 -0.71 -2.39
CA ALA A 260 -21.89 0.54 -2.30
C ALA A 260 -21.90 1.29 -3.64
N VAL A 261 -21.72 0.55 -4.74
CA VAL A 261 -21.66 1.08 -6.11
C VAL A 261 -23.04 1.50 -6.57
N ALA A 262 -24.08 0.72 -6.27
CA ALA A 262 -25.47 1.08 -6.52
C ALA A 262 -25.85 2.39 -5.79
N SER A 263 -25.43 2.54 -4.53
CA SER A 263 -25.68 3.74 -3.74
C SER A 263 -24.91 4.95 -4.26
N GLU A 264 -23.70 4.75 -4.77
CA GLU A 264 -22.92 5.79 -5.41
C GLU A 264 -23.50 6.21 -6.76
N LEU A 265 -23.97 5.27 -7.59
CA LEU A 265 -24.67 5.58 -8.84
C LEU A 265 -25.96 6.37 -8.61
N ARG A 266 -26.71 6.06 -7.53
CA ARG A 266 -27.87 6.88 -7.11
C ARG A 266 -27.47 8.31 -6.74
N ARG A 267 -26.34 8.50 -6.06
CA ARG A 267 -25.81 9.84 -5.73
C ARG A 267 -25.36 10.59 -6.97
N LEU A 268 -24.58 9.92 -7.84
CA LEU A 268 -23.99 10.48 -9.05
C LEU A 268 -25.05 10.86 -10.09
N ARG A 269 -26.16 10.13 -10.19
CA ARG A 269 -27.21 10.34 -11.20
C ARG A 269 -26.65 10.51 -12.63
N PRO A 270 -25.86 9.53 -13.13
CA PRO A 270 -25.15 9.69 -14.39
C PRO A 270 -26.11 9.73 -15.59
N GLN A 271 -25.86 10.61 -16.56
CA GLN A 271 -26.67 10.67 -17.79
C GLN A 271 -26.51 9.40 -18.65
N SER A 272 -25.37 8.72 -18.53
CA SER A 272 -25.13 7.42 -19.16
C SER A 272 -24.16 6.56 -18.34
N ILE A 273 -24.25 5.24 -18.50
CA ILE A 273 -23.33 4.29 -17.88
C ILE A 273 -22.69 3.44 -18.98
N VAL A 274 -21.35 3.35 -18.95
CA VAL A 274 -20.58 2.54 -19.90
C VAL A 274 -19.88 1.42 -19.16
N VAL A 275 -20.27 0.18 -19.46
CA VAL A 275 -19.61 -1.02 -18.96
C VAL A 275 -18.40 -1.34 -19.84
N LEU A 276 -17.24 -1.46 -19.21
CA LEU A 276 -15.97 -1.78 -19.85
C LEU A 276 -15.66 -3.26 -19.63
N GLY A 277 -15.37 -3.96 -20.72
CA GLY A 277 -15.06 -5.38 -20.71
C GLY A 277 -16.09 -6.25 -21.42
N GLY A 278 -15.61 -7.41 -21.88
CA GLY A 278 -16.44 -8.41 -22.55
C GLY A 278 -17.40 -9.10 -21.58
N VAL A 279 -18.29 -9.94 -22.12
CA VAL A 279 -19.28 -10.71 -21.33
C VAL A 279 -18.64 -11.66 -20.33
N GLY A 280 -17.39 -12.09 -20.56
CA GLY A 280 -16.64 -12.92 -19.61
C GLY A 280 -16.11 -12.16 -18.38
N SER A 281 -15.88 -10.84 -18.50
CA SER A 281 -15.42 -10.00 -17.39
C SER A 281 -16.57 -9.45 -16.56
N VAL A 282 -17.65 -9.05 -17.25
CA VAL A 282 -18.87 -8.50 -16.67
C VAL A 282 -20.05 -9.11 -17.40
N ASP A 283 -20.88 -9.87 -16.70
CA ASP A 283 -22.05 -10.57 -17.22
C ASP A 283 -23.14 -9.59 -17.71
N PRO A 284 -23.97 -9.94 -18.71
CA PRO A 284 -25.10 -9.11 -19.14
C PRO A 284 -26.07 -8.70 -18.02
N SER A 285 -26.25 -9.52 -16.98
CA SER A 285 -27.10 -9.21 -15.83
C SER A 285 -26.68 -7.94 -15.07
N VAL A 286 -25.40 -7.58 -15.09
CA VAL A 286 -24.92 -6.31 -14.52
C VAL A 286 -25.47 -5.12 -15.28
N LEU A 287 -25.56 -5.18 -16.62
CA LEU A 287 -26.13 -4.09 -17.43
C LEU A 287 -27.61 -3.91 -17.13
N GLU A 288 -28.33 -5.00 -16.92
CA GLU A 288 -29.74 -4.98 -16.53
C GLU A 288 -29.93 -4.29 -15.18
N GLN A 289 -29.10 -4.63 -14.19
CA GLN A 289 -29.09 -3.94 -12.89
C GLN A 289 -28.75 -2.45 -13.03
N LEU A 290 -27.79 -2.10 -13.89
CA LEU A 290 -27.36 -0.72 -14.09
C LEU A 290 -28.43 0.18 -14.73
N ARG A 291 -29.40 -0.39 -15.46
CA ARG A 291 -30.54 0.36 -16.04
C ARG A 291 -31.42 1.01 -14.98
N ALA A 292 -31.36 0.56 -13.74
CA ALA A 292 -32.04 1.20 -12.62
C ALA A 292 -31.48 2.61 -12.29
N PHE A 293 -30.24 2.92 -12.72
CA PHE A 293 -29.56 4.18 -12.40
C PHE A 293 -29.44 5.13 -13.58
N SER A 294 -29.61 4.64 -14.82
CA SER A 294 -29.57 5.47 -16.02
C SER A 294 -30.33 4.81 -17.18
N GLY A 295 -31.06 5.61 -17.96
CA GLY A 295 -31.77 5.14 -19.16
C GLY A 295 -30.84 4.79 -20.32
N LYS A 296 -29.55 5.15 -20.25
CA LYS A 296 -28.55 4.88 -21.29
C LYS A 296 -27.41 4.05 -20.71
N VAL A 297 -27.51 2.73 -20.87
CA VAL A 297 -26.46 1.77 -20.49
C VAL A 297 -25.91 1.09 -21.74
N SER A 298 -24.59 1.12 -21.93
CA SER A 298 -23.91 0.48 -23.05
C SER A 298 -22.67 -0.29 -22.61
N ARG A 299 -22.17 -1.19 -23.45
CA ARG A 299 -20.93 -1.94 -23.23
C ARG A 299 -19.90 -1.62 -24.30
N ILE A 300 -18.63 -1.57 -23.89
CA ILE A 300 -17.47 -1.63 -24.77
C ILE A 300 -16.58 -2.78 -24.30
N GLY A 301 -16.48 -3.85 -25.09
CA GLY A 301 -15.71 -5.03 -24.74
C GLY A 301 -15.41 -5.90 -25.95
N GLY A 302 -14.18 -6.37 -26.06
CA GLY A 302 -13.71 -7.28 -27.10
C GLY A 302 -13.60 -8.73 -26.62
N LYS A 303 -13.06 -9.61 -27.48
CA LYS A 303 -12.82 -11.03 -27.15
C LYS A 303 -11.67 -11.21 -26.17
N ASN A 304 -10.77 -10.23 -26.09
CA ASN A 304 -9.63 -10.21 -25.19
C ASN A 304 -9.27 -8.77 -24.80
N ARG A 305 -8.34 -8.62 -23.85
CA ARG A 305 -7.89 -7.32 -23.32
C ARG A 305 -7.36 -6.34 -24.37
N TYR A 306 -6.70 -6.84 -25.42
CA TYR A 306 -6.13 -6.00 -26.48
C TYR A 306 -7.23 -5.44 -27.39
N GLU A 307 -8.20 -6.29 -27.76
CA GLU A 307 -9.37 -5.88 -28.53
C GLU A 307 -10.27 -4.94 -27.70
N THR A 308 -10.48 -5.20 -26.41
CA THR A 308 -11.20 -4.27 -25.54
C THR A 308 -10.53 -2.91 -25.49
N ALA A 309 -9.20 -2.84 -25.26
CA ALA A 309 -8.46 -1.58 -25.26
C ALA A 309 -8.60 -0.82 -26.58
N ALA A 310 -8.50 -1.52 -27.72
CA ALA A 310 -8.69 -0.95 -29.04
C ALA A 310 -10.11 -0.40 -29.25
N LEU A 311 -11.14 -1.11 -28.81
CA LEU A 311 -12.54 -0.68 -28.91
C LEU A 311 -12.84 0.51 -27.98
N ILE A 312 -12.30 0.53 -26.77
CA ILE A 312 -12.38 1.66 -25.84
C ILE A 312 -11.76 2.89 -26.48
N SER A 313 -10.57 2.75 -27.06
CA SER A 313 -9.91 3.82 -27.79
C SER A 313 -10.77 4.32 -28.96
N ARG A 314 -11.27 3.41 -29.79
CA ARG A 314 -12.06 3.73 -30.99
C ARG A 314 -13.33 4.51 -30.71
N ALA A 315 -14.00 4.18 -29.62
CA ALA A 315 -15.24 4.84 -29.22
C ALA A 315 -15.02 6.27 -28.67
N ASN A 316 -13.79 6.61 -28.26
CA ASN A 316 -13.54 7.82 -27.47
C ASN A 316 -12.48 8.78 -28.03
N PHE A 317 -11.61 8.30 -28.91
CA PHE A 317 -10.54 9.09 -29.50
C PHE A 317 -10.68 9.15 -31.03
N GLN A 318 -10.54 10.36 -31.57
CA GLN A 318 -10.57 10.61 -32.99
C GLN A 318 -9.23 10.25 -33.66
N ARG A 319 -9.09 10.51 -34.95
CA ARG A 319 -7.79 10.41 -35.63
C ARG A 319 -6.89 11.57 -35.20
N THR A 320 -5.59 11.36 -35.33
CA THR A 320 -4.51 12.31 -35.01
C THR A 320 -4.52 12.73 -33.55
N VAL A 321 -4.35 11.77 -32.65
CA VAL A 321 -4.21 12.05 -31.21
C VAL A 321 -2.82 12.61 -30.89
N PRO A 322 -2.68 13.48 -29.87
CA PRO A 322 -1.39 14.01 -29.44
C PRO A 322 -0.42 12.91 -29.02
N VAL A 323 -0.94 11.89 -28.33
CA VAL A 323 -0.14 10.79 -27.81
C VAL A 323 -0.96 9.50 -27.73
N ALA A 324 -0.30 8.36 -27.87
CA ALA A 324 -0.84 7.05 -27.47
C ALA A 324 0.10 6.39 -26.47
N TYR A 325 -0.44 5.93 -25.35
CA TYR A 325 0.30 5.17 -24.35
C TYR A 325 0.11 3.67 -24.60
N VAL A 326 1.19 2.91 -24.51
CA VAL A 326 1.21 1.46 -24.73
C VAL A 326 1.89 0.78 -23.55
N ALA A 327 1.18 -0.13 -22.89
CA ALA A 327 1.67 -0.88 -21.74
C ALA A 327 1.50 -2.40 -21.93
N SER A 328 2.19 -3.20 -21.11
CA SER A 328 1.98 -4.64 -21.10
C SER A 328 0.56 -4.99 -20.67
N GLY A 329 -0.08 -5.91 -21.40
CA GLY A 329 -1.36 -6.49 -20.99
C GLY A 329 -1.22 -7.58 -19.93
N TYR A 330 -0.01 -7.98 -19.55
CA TYR A 330 0.25 -9.06 -18.58
C TYR A 330 0.49 -8.56 -17.16
N ASP A 331 0.89 -7.29 -17.00
CA ASP A 331 1.19 -6.70 -15.70
C ASP A 331 0.54 -5.31 -15.61
N PHE A 332 0.06 -4.95 -14.43
CA PHE A 332 -0.77 -3.76 -14.21
C PHE A 332 -0.03 -2.48 -13.79
N PRO A 333 1.08 -2.51 -13.01
CA PRO A 333 1.56 -1.31 -12.31
C PRO A 333 1.98 -0.17 -13.25
N ASP A 334 2.63 -0.50 -14.37
CA ASP A 334 3.11 0.51 -15.32
C ASP A 334 1.92 1.21 -16.02
N ALA A 335 0.92 0.44 -16.44
CA ALA A 335 -0.32 0.97 -17.02
C ALA A 335 -1.14 1.78 -16.00
N LEU A 336 -1.20 1.33 -14.74
CA LEU A 336 -1.91 2.02 -13.66
C LEU A 336 -1.33 3.40 -13.40
N ALA A 337 0.00 3.52 -13.28
CA ALA A 337 0.68 4.81 -13.12
C ALA A 337 0.56 5.69 -14.37
N GLY A 338 0.53 5.08 -15.56
CA GLY A 338 0.38 5.76 -16.84
C GLY A 338 -1.01 6.28 -17.17
N ALA A 339 -2.07 5.74 -16.57
CA ALA A 339 -3.44 6.07 -16.95
C ALA A 339 -3.82 7.56 -16.72
N PRO A 340 -3.45 8.20 -15.58
CA PRO A 340 -3.68 9.65 -15.39
C PRO A 340 -2.93 10.50 -16.43
N ALA A 341 -1.69 10.13 -16.73
CA ALA A 341 -0.86 10.81 -17.74
C ALA A 341 -1.49 10.74 -19.14
N ALA A 342 -1.92 9.54 -19.54
CA ALA A 342 -2.61 9.31 -20.81
C ALA A 342 -3.88 10.16 -20.93
N GLY A 343 -4.74 10.14 -19.90
CA GLY A 343 -5.97 10.93 -19.90
C GLY A 343 -5.72 12.44 -19.97
N ARG A 344 -4.73 12.93 -19.22
CA ARG A 344 -4.36 14.36 -19.18
C ARG A 344 -3.81 14.88 -20.51
N GLN A 345 -3.14 14.03 -21.28
CA GLN A 345 -2.60 14.38 -22.60
C GLN A 345 -3.55 14.04 -23.77
N ASP A 346 -4.82 13.76 -23.47
CA ASP A 346 -5.83 13.34 -24.45
C ASP A 346 -5.42 12.12 -25.29
N GLY A 347 -4.78 11.15 -24.64
CA GLY A 347 -4.29 9.92 -25.24
C GLY A 347 -4.98 8.65 -24.74
N PRO A 348 -5.18 7.64 -25.61
CA PRO A 348 -5.63 6.33 -25.17
C PRO A 348 -4.52 5.56 -24.46
N MET A 349 -4.94 4.61 -23.60
CA MET A 349 -4.11 3.52 -23.10
C MET A 349 -4.41 2.26 -23.91
N LEU A 350 -3.44 1.79 -24.66
CA LEU A 350 -3.49 0.54 -25.41
C LEU A 350 -2.58 -0.51 -24.78
N LEU A 351 -2.87 -1.78 -25.05
CA LEU A 351 -2.15 -2.90 -24.44
C LEU A 351 -1.35 -3.67 -25.50
N THR A 352 -0.20 -4.20 -25.09
CA THR A 352 0.67 -5.05 -25.91
C THR A 352 1.06 -6.31 -25.17
N GLU A 353 1.53 -7.32 -25.88
CA GLU A 353 2.29 -8.41 -25.25
C GLU A 353 3.75 -7.98 -25.07
N PRO A 354 4.52 -8.63 -24.16
CA PRO A 354 5.90 -8.24 -23.91
C PRO A 354 6.79 -8.29 -25.16
N GLY A 355 6.58 -9.29 -26.02
CA GLY A 355 7.41 -9.55 -27.20
C GLY A 355 6.83 -9.11 -28.54
N ARG A 356 5.53 -8.79 -28.61
CA ARG A 356 4.84 -8.47 -29.88
C ARG A 356 3.65 -7.54 -29.66
N VAL A 357 3.34 -6.74 -30.68
CA VAL A 357 2.13 -5.90 -30.68
C VAL A 357 0.97 -6.70 -31.31
N PRO A 358 -0.12 -6.94 -30.58
CA PRO A 358 -1.31 -7.59 -31.13
C PRO A 358 -1.91 -6.81 -32.31
N GLU A 359 -2.54 -7.52 -33.23
CA GLU A 359 -3.14 -6.93 -34.43
C GLU A 359 -4.18 -5.84 -34.11
N ALA A 360 -5.05 -6.09 -33.12
CA ALA A 360 -6.04 -5.11 -32.66
C ALA A 360 -5.39 -3.78 -32.21
N THR A 361 -4.23 -3.87 -31.54
CA THR A 361 -3.45 -2.70 -31.10
C THR A 361 -2.79 -1.99 -32.28
N LEU A 362 -2.22 -2.74 -33.23
CA LEU A 362 -1.63 -2.17 -34.45
C LEU A 362 -2.67 -1.40 -35.28
N ASP A 363 -3.83 -2.02 -35.52
CA ASP A 363 -4.90 -1.42 -36.32
C ASP A 363 -5.46 -0.16 -35.67
N GLU A 364 -5.58 -0.17 -34.35
CA GLU A 364 -6.02 1.01 -33.62
C GLU A 364 -4.99 2.13 -33.67
N LEU A 365 -3.69 1.84 -33.49
CA LEU A 365 -2.63 2.84 -33.63
C LEU A 365 -2.56 3.42 -35.04
N ARG A 366 -2.73 2.60 -36.09
CA ARG A 366 -2.83 3.08 -37.48
C ARG A 366 -4.03 4.00 -37.69
N ARG A 367 -5.18 3.68 -37.08
CA ARG A 367 -6.37 4.53 -37.14
C ARG A 367 -6.15 5.86 -36.41
N LEU A 368 -5.53 5.81 -35.23
CA LEU A 368 -5.28 6.95 -34.35
C LEU A 368 -4.23 7.91 -34.92
N GLN A 369 -3.25 7.41 -35.69
CA GLN A 369 -2.13 8.21 -36.22
C GLN A 369 -1.50 9.13 -35.14
N PRO A 370 -1.01 8.56 -34.03
CA PRO A 370 -0.53 9.34 -32.89
C PRO A 370 0.72 10.15 -33.23
N GLN A 371 0.75 11.42 -32.79
CA GLN A 371 1.94 12.27 -32.97
C GLN A 371 3.13 11.79 -32.13
N ARG A 372 2.85 11.18 -30.98
CA ARG A 372 3.83 10.56 -30.08
C ARG A 372 3.32 9.20 -29.60
N ILE A 373 4.21 8.22 -29.51
CA ILE A 373 3.92 6.95 -28.82
C ILE A 373 4.80 6.84 -27.59
N VAL A 374 4.17 6.57 -26.44
CA VAL A 374 4.84 6.33 -25.17
C VAL A 374 4.68 4.87 -24.78
N VAL A 375 5.79 4.16 -24.58
CA VAL A 375 5.83 2.81 -24.02
C VAL A 375 6.05 2.89 -22.52
N LEU A 376 5.16 2.29 -21.75
CA LEU A 376 5.24 2.19 -20.30
C LEU A 376 5.92 0.88 -19.89
N GLY A 377 6.92 0.99 -19.02
CA GLY A 377 7.70 -0.12 -18.51
C GLY A 377 9.07 -0.28 -19.17
N ALA A 378 9.97 -0.94 -18.43
CA ALA A 378 11.31 -1.26 -18.89
C ALA A 378 11.30 -2.31 -20.02
N GLN A 379 12.46 -2.54 -20.63
CA GLN A 379 12.64 -3.51 -21.73
C GLN A 379 12.17 -4.93 -21.37
N GLY A 380 12.30 -5.33 -20.10
CA GLY A 380 11.83 -6.62 -19.61
C GLY A 380 10.30 -6.77 -19.59
N THR A 381 9.57 -5.67 -19.48
CA THR A 381 8.09 -5.65 -19.49
C THR A 381 7.55 -5.49 -20.90
N VAL A 382 8.16 -4.59 -21.69
CA VAL A 382 7.83 -4.36 -23.11
C VAL A 382 9.14 -4.30 -23.89
N SER A 383 9.40 -5.31 -24.71
CA SER A 383 10.67 -5.48 -25.44
C SER A 383 10.95 -4.35 -26.44
N ASP A 384 12.21 -4.22 -26.85
CA ASP A 384 12.58 -3.26 -27.91
C ASP A 384 12.05 -3.68 -29.28
N THR A 385 11.70 -4.96 -29.47
CA THR A 385 11.00 -5.40 -30.67
C THR A 385 9.63 -4.74 -30.77
N VAL A 386 8.91 -4.66 -29.65
CA VAL A 386 7.65 -3.92 -29.58
C VAL A 386 7.90 -2.44 -29.85
N ALA A 387 8.86 -1.81 -29.16
CA ALA A 387 9.15 -0.38 -29.36
C ALA A 387 9.53 -0.03 -30.80
N ARG A 388 10.36 -0.86 -31.46
CA ARG A 388 10.69 -0.70 -32.89
C ARG A 388 9.47 -0.85 -33.80
N THR A 389 8.59 -1.80 -33.51
CA THR A 389 7.34 -1.98 -34.27
C THR A 389 6.45 -0.74 -34.17
N LEU A 390 6.31 -0.20 -32.96
CA LEU A 390 5.55 1.03 -32.70
C LEU A 390 6.17 2.25 -33.38
N GLY A 391 7.50 2.33 -33.45
CA GLY A 391 8.22 3.42 -34.13
C GLY A 391 7.91 3.52 -35.62
N GLY A 392 7.44 2.44 -36.26
CA GLY A 392 6.95 2.49 -37.63
C GLY A 392 5.57 3.13 -37.81
N LEU A 393 4.87 3.48 -36.72
CA LEU A 393 3.49 4.00 -36.72
C LEU A 393 3.40 5.49 -36.34
N THR A 394 4.53 6.13 -36.05
CA THR A 394 4.60 7.54 -35.68
C THR A 394 5.85 8.17 -36.28
N THR A 395 5.86 9.50 -36.44
CA THR A 395 7.02 10.24 -36.98
C THR A 395 8.01 10.64 -35.88
N ALA A 396 7.56 10.71 -34.63
CA ALA A 396 8.42 10.99 -33.48
C ALA A 396 9.07 9.70 -32.95
N PRO A 397 10.28 9.78 -32.35
CA PRO A 397 10.85 8.64 -31.63
C PRO A 397 9.89 8.13 -30.55
N VAL A 398 9.74 6.80 -30.45
CA VAL A 398 8.99 6.18 -29.35
C VAL A 398 9.68 6.53 -28.03
N THR A 399 8.93 7.14 -27.12
CA THR A 399 9.43 7.42 -25.77
C THR A 399 9.19 6.23 -24.87
N ARG A 400 10.20 5.79 -24.11
CA ARG A 400 10.01 4.75 -23.09
C ARG A 400 10.06 5.39 -21.70
N LEU A 401 9.02 5.16 -20.92
CA LEU A 401 8.94 5.55 -19.51
C LEU A 401 8.93 4.27 -18.67
N GLY A 402 10.09 3.89 -18.14
CA GLY A 402 10.26 2.67 -17.34
C GLY A 402 11.44 2.78 -16.40
N GLY A 403 11.23 2.39 -15.14
CA GLY A 403 12.27 2.35 -14.12
C GLY A 403 12.81 0.95 -13.86
N LYS A 404 13.68 0.80 -12.85
CA LYS A 404 14.19 -0.52 -12.42
C LYS A 404 13.08 -1.39 -11.79
N ASN A 405 12.01 -0.76 -11.34
CA ASN A 405 10.84 -1.37 -10.72
C ASN A 405 9.61 -0.48 -10.98
N ARG A 406 8.42 -1.00 -10.59
CA ARG A 406 7.12 -0.32 -10.77
C ARG A 406 7.03 1.07 -10.13
N TYR A 407 7.74 1.29 -9.02
CA TYR A 407 7.73 2.58 -8.32
C TYR A 407 8.51 3.63 -9.10
N GLU A 408 9.71 3.27 -9.56
CA GLU A 408 10.49 4.13 -10.44
C GLU A 408 9.79 4.38 -11.77
N THR A 409 9.09 3.39 -12.35
CA THR A 409 8.23 3.65 -13.51
C THR A 409 7.20 4.74 -13.19
N SER A 410 6.47 4.64 -12.06
CA SER A 410 5.48 5.65 -11.68
C SER A 410 6.08 7.05 -11.51
N VAL A 411 7.31 7.14 -11.01
CA VAL A 411 8.05 8.40 -10.91
C VAL A 411 8.42 8.95 -12.30
N THR A 412 8.93 8.11 -13.20
CA THR A 412 9.28 8.56 -14.56
C THR A 412 8.07 9.03 -15.35
N VAL A 413 6.91 8.38 -15.18
CA VAL A 413 5.65 8.82 -15.76
C VAL A 413 5.22 10.16 -15.18
N SER A 414 5.31 10.31 -13.86
CA SER A 414 4.97 11.57 -13.20
C SER A 414 5.83 12.73 -13.69
N ALA A 415 7.15 12.53 -13.77
CA ALA A 415 8.10 13.54 -14.24
C ALA A 415 7.91 13.95 -15.71
N ASP A 416 7.38 13.09 -16.57
CA ASP A 416 7.12 13.40 -18.00
C ASP A 416 5.89 14.29 -18.21
N VAL A 417 4.91 14.26 -17.30
CA VAL A 417 3.58 14.85 -17.54
C VAL A 417 3.15 15.87 -16.48
N PHE A 418 3.59 15.71 -15.24
CA PHE A 418 3.12 16.51 -14.10
C PHE A 418 4.21 17.47 -13.64
N ASP A 419 3.89 18.76 -13.72
CA ASP A 419 4.79 19.84 -13.35
C ASP A 419 5.00 19.91 -11.83
N PRO A 420 6.14 20.44 -11.38
CA PRO A 420 6.33 20.82 -9.98
C PRO A 420 5.19 21.73 -9.50
N GLY A 421 4.74 21.56 -8.26
CA GLY A 421 3.60 22.29 -7.70
C GLY A 421 2.22 21.70 -8.03
N SER A 422 2.16 20.45 -8.51
CA SER A 422 0.89 19.73 -8.73
C SER A 422 0.06 19.73 -7.43
N PRO A 423 -1.23 20.13 -7.46
CA PRO A 423 -2.01 20.39 -6.24
C PRO A 423 -2.24 19.15 -5.39
N THR A 424 -2.38 17.98 -6.03
CA THR A 424 -2.60 16.70 -5.39
C THR A 424 -1.63 15.64 -5.93
N ALA A 425 -1.29 14.65 -5.11
CA ALA A 425 -0.68 13.39 -5.56
C ALA A 425 -1.46 12.20 -4.99
N TYR A 426 -1.68 11.19 -5.82
CA TYR A 426 -2.33 9.95 -5.39
C TYR A 426 -1.27 8.88 -5.18
N ILE A 427 -1.41 8.11 -4.10
CA ILE A 427 -0.55 7.00 -3.73
C ILE A 427 -1.37 5.72 -3.72
N ALA A 428 -0.93 4.70 -4.44
CA ALA A 428 -1.56 3.38 -4.44
C ALA A 428 -0.54 2.27 -4.22
N SER A 429 -0.99 1.11 -3.76
CA SER A 429 -0.11 -0.06 -3.65
C SER A 429 0.38 -0.48 -5.02
N GLY A 430 1.68 -0.76 -5.12
CA GLY A 430 2.25 -1.40 -6.30
C GLY A 430 1.91 -2.89 -6.38
N HIS A 431 1.37 -3.52 -5.33
CA HIS A 431 1.16 -4.98 -5.26
C HIS A 431 -0.29 -5.41 -5.49
N ASP A 432 -1.24 -4.51 -5.26
CA ASP A 432 -2.66 -4.78 -5.45
C ASP A 432 -3.30 -3.64 -6.25
N PHE A 433 -4.12 -3.99 -7.22
CA PHE A 433 -4.63 -3.07 -8.25
C PHE A 433 -6.05 -2.52 -8.00
N PRO A 434 -7.03 -3.26 -7.42
CA PRO A 434 -8.43 -2.88 -7.48
C PRO A 434 -8.72 -1.52 -6.83
N ASP A 435 -8.13 -1.27 -5.65
CA ASP A 435 -8.29 0.00 -4.94
C ASP A 435 -7.73 1.19 -5.74
N ALA A 436 -6.76 0.94 -6.64
CA ALA A 436 -6.08 1.95 -7.43
C ALA A 436 -6.77 2.28 -8.76
N LEU A 437 -7.54 1.34 -9.33
CA LEU A 437 -8.17 1.51 -10.66
C LEU A 437 -9.09 2.72 -10.71
N SER A 438 -9.93 2.90 -9.68
CA SER A 438 -10.82 4.07 -9.55
C SER A 438 -10.06 5.39 -9.30
N GLY A 439 -8.82 5.28 -8.81
CA GLY A 439 -7.96 6.41 -8.49
C GLY A 439 -7.35 7.11 -9.70
N ALA A 440 -7.18 6.40 -10.82
CA ALA A 440 -6.62 7.01 -12.01
C ALA A 440 -7.46 8.20 -12.54
N PRO A 441 -8.78 8.06 -12.79
CA PRO A 441 -9.60 9.21 -13.17
C PRO A 441 -9.70 10.27 -12.06
N ALA A 442 -9.71 9.87 -10.79
CA ALA A 442 -9.75 10.82 -9.68
C ALA A 442 -8.48 11.68 -9.58
N SER A 443 -7.31 11.07 -9.74
CA SER A 443 -6.02 11.77 -9.70
C SER A 443 -5.88 12.80 -10.80
N ALA A 444 -6.22 12.44 -12.04
CA ALA A 444 -6.13 13.38 -13.15
C ALA A 444 -7.17 14.51 -13.05
N ALA A 445 -8.39 14.22 -12.56
CA ALA A 445 -9.41 15.24 -12.32
C ALA A 445 -8.97 16.29 -11.28
N GLN A 446 -8.10 15.89 -10.35
CA GLN A 446 -7.47 16.78 -9.37
C GLN A 446 -6.08 17.26 -9.80
N GLY A 447 -5.71 17.06 -11.07
CA GLY A 447 -4.45 17.57 -11.64
C GLY A 447 -3.19 16.90 -11.12
N GLY A 448 -3.29 15.71 -10.54
CA GLY A 448 -2.19 15.00 -9.88
C GLY A 448 -1.81 13.67 -10.54
N PRO A 449 -0.56 13.20 -10.33
CA PRO A 449 -0.15 11.86 -10.73
C PRO A 449 -0.71 10.79 -9.79
N LEU A 450 -0.68 9.53 -10.25
CA LEU A 450 -0.82 8.34 -9.43
C LEU A 450 0.55 7.67 -9.31
N LEU A 451 1.14 7.77 -8.13
CA LEU A 451 2.41 7.15 -7.77
C LEU A 451 2.16 5.84 -7.04
N LEU A 452 3.11 4.92 -7.14
CA LEU A 452 3.02 3.61 -6.50
C LEU A 452 3.89 3.53 -5.26
N THR A 453 3.47 2.77 -4.26
CA THR A 453 4.21 2.53 -3.01
C THR A 453 4.31 1.04 -2.70
N GLU A 454 5.31 0.63 -1.91
CA GLU A 454 5.25 -0.65 -1.21
C GLU A 454 4.11 -0.60 -0.19
N PRO A 455 3.51 -1.74 0.21
CA PRO A 455 2.41 -1.75 1.17
C PRO A 455 2.81 -1.16 2.52
N THR A 456 4.08 -1.28 2.91
CA THR A 456 4.58 -0.90 4.24
C THR A 456 5.53 0.30 4.25
N VAL A 457 6.00 0.74 3.08
CA VAL A 457 6.98 1.84 3.00
C VAL A 457 6.85 2.63 1.70
N VAL A 458 6.98 3.95 1.76
CA VAL A 458 7.11 4.77 0.55
C VAL A 458 8.55 4.67 0.04
N PRO A 459 8.80 4.18 -1.19
CA PRO A 459 10.15 4.11 -1.74
C PRO A 459 10.82 5.49 -1.84
N ASP A 460 12.13 5.55 -1.68
CA ASP A 460 12.88 6.81 -1.71
C ASP A 460 12.71 7.59 -3.01
N SER A 461 12.60 6.90 -4.16
CA SER A 461 12.31 7.50 -5.45
C SER A 461 10.97 8.22 -5.48
N VAL A 462 9.95 7.65 -4.82
CA VAL A 462 8.60 8.21 -4.72
C VAL A 462 8.58 9.38 -3.73
N LEU A 463 9.33 9.29 -2.62
CA LEU A 463 9.51 10.41 -1.70
C LEU A 463 10.22 11.59 -2.37
N ALA A 464 11.24 11.33 -3.19
CA ALA A 464 11.92 12.36 -3.97
C ALA A 464 10.97 13.02 -4.98
N GLU A 465 10.13 12.22 -5.64
CA GLU A 465 9.13 12.74 -6.57
C GLU A 465 8.05 13.57 -5.89
N LEU A 466 7.55 13.15 -4.73
CA LEU A 466 6.65 13.97 -3.92
C LEU A 466 7.27 15.30 -3.50
N ARG A 467 8.57 15.33 -3.20
CA ARG A 467 9.29 16.59 -2.93
C ARG A 467 9.45 17.47 -4.17
N ARG A 468 9.55 16.89 -5.37
CA ARG A 468 9.54 17.66 -6.63
C ARG A 468 8.16 18.26 -6.88
N LEU A 469 7.11 17.46 -6.70
CA LEU A 469 5.72 17.86 -6.93
C LEU A 469 5.21 18.85 -5.88
N ARG A 470 5.66 18.75 -4.62
CA ARG A 470 5.19 19.55 -3.47
C ARG A 470 3.66 19.68 -3.39
N PRO A 471 2.91 18.56 -3.41
CA PRO A 471 1.46 18.64 -3.42
C PRO A 471 0.90 19.23 -2.13
N GLY A 472 -0.19 19.98 -2.24
CA GLY A 472 -0.95 20.46 -1.08
C GLY A 472 -1.74 19.32 -0.42
N GLN A 473 -2.11 18.29 -1.19
CA GLN A 473 -2.79 17.11 -0.70
C GLN A 473 -2.16 15.81 -1.22
N ILE A 474 -2.06 14.80 -0.36
CA ILE A 474 -1.71 13.44 -0.75
C ILE A 474 -2.89 12.52 -0.43
N VAL A 475 -3.38 11.80 -1.44
CA VAL A 475 -4.49 10.85 -1.30
C VAL A 475 -3.93 9.43 -1.36
N VAL A 476 -4.12 8.66 -0.29
CA VAL A 476 -3.76 7.24 -0.24
C VAL A 476 -4.98 6.39 -0.60
N LEU A 477 -4.85 5.58 -1.65
CA LEU A 477 -5.89 4.68 -2.13
C LEU A 477 -5.77 3.31 -1.47
N GLY A 478 -6.92 2.80 -1.01
CA GLY A 478 -7.03 1.48 -0.40
C GLY A 478 -6.95 1.48 1.11
N GLY A 479 -7.45 0.40 1.70
CA GLY A 479 -7.46 0.20 3.14
C GLY A 479 -6.05 0.03 3.72
N SER A 480 -5.96 0.00 5.05
CA SER A 480 -4.68 -0.21 5.76
C SER A 480 -4.04 -1.58 5.48
N GLY A 481 -4.80 -2.55 4.97
CA GLY A 481 -4.26 -3.84 4.50
C GLY A 481 -3.54 -3.75 3.16
N THR A 482 -3.89 -2.77 2.32
CA THR A 482 -3.32 -2.58 0.97
C THR A 482 -2.19 -1.56 0.98
N VAL A 483 -2.38 -0.45 1.69
CA VAL A 483 -1.36 0.56 1.97
C VAL A 483 -1.39 0.84 3.46
N SER A 484 -0.38 0.40 4.19
CA SER A 484 -0.33 0.44 5.65
C SER A 484 -0.52 1.83 6.24
N GLN A 485 -0.85 1.87 7.52
CA GLN A 485 -0.87 3.12 8.29
C GLN A 485 0.52 3.77 8.34
N ARG A 486 1.58 2.97 8.33
CA ARG A 486 2.96 3.46 8.30
C ARG A 486 3.26 4.29 7.06
N VAL A 487 2.80 3.86 5.88
CA VAL A 487 2.92 4.66 4.65
C VAL A 487 2.20 6.01 4.82
N LEU A 488 1.01 6.01 5.41
CA LEU A 488 0.25 7.25 5.66
C LEU A 488 1.03 8.20 6.58
N GLU A 489 1.62 7.68 7.65
CA GLU A 489 2.44 8.45 8.60
C GLU A 489 3.72 8.99 7.95
N GLN A 490 4.39 8.20 7.10
CA GLN A 490 5.55 8.68 6.32
C GLN A 490 5.17 9.87 5.44
N LEU A 491 4.02 9.80 4.76
CA LEU A 491 3.52 10.89 3.93
C LEU A 491 3.15 12.12 4.77
N GLN A 492 2.54 11.94 5.95
CA GLN A 492 2.19 13.03 6.88
C GLN A 492 3.40 13.74 7.48
N SER A 493 4.54 13.04 7.57
CA SER A 493 5.79 13.61 8.06
C SER A 493 6.51 14.51 7.04
N LEU A 494 6.07 14.50 5.77
CA LEU A 494 6.70 15.29 4.71
C LEU A 494 6.58 16.79 4.99
N ARG A 495 7.67 17.50 4.70
CA ARG A 495 7.75 18.96 4.75
C ARG A 495 8.37 19.42 3.44
N TRP A 496 7.81 20.47 2.87
CA TRP A 496 8.35 21.12 1.68
C TRP A 496 9.39 22.13 2.13
N GLN A 497 10.63 21.97 1.66
CA GLN A 497 11.71 22.93 1.87
C GLN A 497 11.67 24.02 0.80
#